data_AF-A0A914YEV4-F1
#
_entry.id   AF-A0A914YEV4-F1
#
_cell.length_a   1.000
_cell.length_b   1.000
_cell.length_c   1.000
_cell.angle_alpha   90.00
_cell.angle_beta   90.00
_cell.angle_gamma   90.00
#
_symmetry.space_group_name_H-M   'P 1'
#
loop_
_entity.id
_entity.type
_entity.pdbx_description
1 polymer ?
#
loop_
_entity_poly.entity_id
_entity_poly.type
_entity_poly.pdbx_seq_one_letter_code
_entity_poly.pdbx_strand_id
1 'polypeptide(L)'
;MYIETPVATNVEADYPAQINFPTVAICNNNQYRLTYLTGGRVQNRKPRNRTDEIKGIDDNTTNVFDKALLNSWDMDAVKFLRNAAHWKSRMILSCTYPNGTRCRITDFKAVWTLTGLCWAINTDPVDPVMVSGAGPTNSLKLLLNVERYERIESCTPRFKTTSLPGLKILIYNQTNVPFSSLDGVNVPPGYTMDIPFRMQHRQKLPGLNCIKEEKTKNGKEVIEEAQDATTCMIKNYLEEIERQCNCSMRRAYSPDAIRKIINIYLFLI
;
A
#
# COMPACT_ATOMS: atom_id res chain seq x y z
N MET A 1 -20.10 17.26 42.25
CA MET A 1 -20.59 16.68 40.99
C MET A 1 -19.61 17.13 39.90
N TYR A 2 -18.69 16.24 39.52
CA TYR A 2 -17.66 16.39 38.48
C TYR A 2 -18.29 15.95 37.15
N ILE A 3 -19.28 16.71 36.67
CA ILE A 3 -20.27 16.22 35.67
C ILE A 3 -19.71 16.18 34.25
N GLU A 4 -18.72 17.01 33.95
CA GLU A 4 -18.09 17.08 32.64
C GLU A 4 -16.61 16.84 32.88
N THR A 5 -16.08 15.65 32.57
CA THR A 5 -14.65 15.32 32.71
C THR A 5 -13.84 16.26 31.79
N PRO A 6 -13.29 17.39 32.28
CA PRO A 6 -12.70 18.38 31.40
C PRO A 6 -11.30 17.91 30.99
N VAL A 7 -11.01 17.90 29.70
CA VAL A 7 -9.73 17.44 29.18
C VAL A 7 -8.92 18.64 28.70
N ALA A 8 -7.72 18.82 29.26
CA ALA A 8 -6.73 19.76 28.77
C ALA A 8 -5.68 19.01 27.92
N THR A 9 -5.23 19.64 26.84
CA THR A 9 -4.14 19.10 26.00
C THR A 9 -2.85 19.83 26.32
N ASN A 10 -1.81 19.10 26.70
CA ASN A 10 -0.46 19.65 26.82
C ASN A 10 0.30 19.50 25.50
N VAL A 11 1.07 20.51 25.12
CA VAL A 11 1.85 20.53 23.88
C VAL A 11 3.30 20.84 24.24
N GLU A 12 4.18 19.88 23.99
CA GLU A 12 5.61 19.99 24.27
C GLU A 12 6.41 19.78 22.99
N ALA A 13 7.53 20.48 22.87
CA ALA A 13 8.48 20.35 21.77
C ALA A 13 9.77 19.70 22.29
N ASP A 14 10.07 18.51 21.79
CA ASP A 14 11.27 17.77 22.14
C ASP A 14 12.27 17.78 20.96
N TYR A 15 13.55 17.88 21.27
CA TYR A 15 14.66 17.96 20.31
C TYR A 15 15.73 16.90 20.64
N PRO A 16 15.40 15.61 20.48
CA PRO A 16 16.35 14.54 20.73
C PRO A 16 17.52 14.58 19.72
N ALA A 17 18.68 14.08 20.14
CA ALA A 17 19.89 14.04 19.30
C ALA A 17 19.74 13.15 18.05
N GLN A 18 18.85 12.15 18.11
CA GLN A 18 18.53 11.27 17.00
C GLN A 18 17.04 10.93 17.02
N ILE A 19 16.46 10.76 15.83
CA ILE A 19 15.08 10.31 15.64
C ILE A 19 15.02 9.15 14.65
N ASN A 20 14.04 8.28 14.82
CA ASN A 20 13.75 7.24 13.84
C ASN A 20 13.29 7.92 12.54
N PHE A 21 13.98 7.64 11.44
CA PHE A 21 13.50 8.01 10.12
C PHE A 21 12.20 7.24 9.86
N PRO A 22 11.17 7.83 9.24
CA PRO A 22 9.90 7.15 9.01
C PRO A 22 10.02 6.07 7.92
N THR A 23 8.97 5.25 7.82
CA THR A 23 8.75 4.43 6.62
C THR A 23 8.27 5.32 5.48
N VAL A 24 8.88 5.16 4.30
CA VAL A 24 8.49 5.90 3.09
C VAL A 24 8.00 4.90 2.05
N ALA A 25 6.72 4.98 1.67
CA ALA A 25 6.14 4.16 0.61
C ALA A 25 5.87 4.96 -0.66
N ILE A 26 6.21 4.35 -1.79
CA ILE A 26 6.07 4.91 -3.13
C ILE A 26 4.97 4.13 -3.85
N CYS A 27 3.90 4.82 -4.21
CA CYS A 27 2.75 4.27 -4.94
C CYS A 27 2.68 4.91 -6.32
N ASN A 28 2.45 4.12 -7.36
CA ASN A 28 2.18 4.69 -8.69
C ASN A 28 0.69 5.08 -8.77
N ASN A 29 0.38 6.28 -9.29
CA ASN A 29 -1.00 6.69 -9.55
C ASN A 29 -1.68 5.81 -10.61
N ASN A 30 -0.89 5.11 -11.42
CA ASN A 30 -1.35 4.06 -12.30
C ASN A 30 -1.31 2.71 -11.57
N GLN A 31 -2.48 2.09 -11.40
CA GLN A 31 -2.60 0.82 -10.67
C GLN A 31 -2.04 -0.38 -11.45
N TYR A 32 -2.16 -0.34 -12.78
CA TYR A 32 -1.88 -1.47 -13.65
C TYR A 32 -1.01 -1.07 -14.84
N ARG A 33 0.04 -1.85 -15.09
CA ARG A 33 0.86 -1.72 -16.29
C ARG A 33 0.09 -2.14 -17.53
N LEU A 34 0.02 -1.25 -18.52
CA LEU A 34 -0.59 -1.50 -19.82
C LEU A 34 -0.04 -2.78 -20.46
N THR A 35 1.29 -2.95 -20.46
CA THR A 35 1.94 -4.12 -21.06
C THR A 35 1.56 -5.45 -20.41
N TYR A 36 1.19 -5.44 -19.13
CA TYR A 36 0.70 -6.63 -18.45
C TYR A 36 -0.73 -6.96 -18.88
N LEU A 37 -1.62 -5.96 -18.96
CA LEU A 37 -3.01 -6.16 -19.36
C LEU A 37 -3.16 -6.54 -20.84
N THR A 38 -2.36 -5.93 -21.72
CA THR A 38 -2.34 -6.25 -23.16
C THR A 38 -1.42 -7.41 -23.50
N GLY A 39 -0.67 -7.93 -22.53
CA GLY A 39 0.24 -9.04 -22.73
C GLY A 39 -0.50 -10.37 -22.94
N GLY A 40 0.15 -11.31 -23.66
CA GLY A 40 -0.41 -12.63 -23.96
C GLY A 40 -0.80 -13.45 -22.72
N ARG A 41 -0.21 -13.17 -21.55
CA ARG A 41 -0.58 -13.83 -20.28
C ARG A 41 -2.04 -13.57 -19.88
N VAL A 42 -2.58 -12.41 -20.25
CA VAL A 42 -3.99 -12.05 -20.02
C VAL A 42 -4.76 -12.22 -21.33
N GLN A 43 -4.25 -11.71 -22.45
CA GLN A 43 -4.99 -11.66 -23.71
C GLN A 43 -5.24 -13.03 -24.37
N ASN A 44 -4.38 -14.03 -24.16
CA ASN A 44 -4.51 -15.36 -24.78
C ASN A 44 -5.31 -16.36 -23.92
N ARG A 45 -5.87 -15.92 -22.78
CA ARG A 45 -6.69 -16.78 -21.93
C ARG A 45 -8.10 -16.94 -22.53
N LYS A 46 -8.76 -18.04 -22.19
CA LYS A 46 -10.16 -18.25 -22.58
C LYS A 46 -11.04 -17.25 -21.80
N PRO A 47 -11.82 -16.40 -22.48
CA PRO A 47 -12.72 -15.48 -21.80
C PRO A 47 -13.79 -16.25 -21.01
N ARG A 48 -14.30 -15.63 -19.95
CA ARG A 48 -15.46 -16.16 -19.22
C ARG A 48 -16.65 -16.33 -20.19
N ASN A 49 -17.36 -17.46 -20.09
CA ASN A 49 -18.58 -17.68 -20.87
C ASN A 49 -19.61 -16.59 -20.55
N ARG A 50 -20.08 -15.88 -21.59
CA ARG A 50 -21.04 -14.76 -21.50
C ARG A 50 -22.45 -15.13 -20.99
N THR A 51 -22.72 -16.41 -20.73
CA THR A 51 -24.01 -16.88 -20.22
C THR A 51 -24.32 -16.40 -18.80
N ASP A 52 -23.28 -16.05 -18.03
CA ASP A 52 -23.43 -15.23 -16.83
C ASP A 52 -23.27 -13.76 -17.23
N GLU A 53 -24.38 -13.04 -17.37
CA GLU A 53 -24.37 -11.61 -17.63
C GLU A 53 -23.55 -10.87 -16.57
N ILE A 54 -22.30 -10.53 -16.88
CA ILE A 54 -21.61 -9.47 -16.15
C ILE A 54 -22.35 -8.18 -16.50
N LYS A 55 -23.32 -7.80 -15.66
CA LYS A 55 -24.15 -6.61 -15.84
C LYS A 55 -23.30 -5.42 -16.30
N GLY A 56 -23.58 -4.95 -17.53
CA GLY A 56 -23.03 -3.73 -18.12
C GLY A 56 -21.93 -3.87 -19.19
N ILE A 57 -21.49 -5.07 -19.61
CA ILE A 57 -20.52 -5.21 -20.73
C ILE A 57 -21.27 -5.07 -22.05
N ASP A 58 -21.30 -3.84 -22.58
CA ASP A 58 -21.83 -3.58 -23.92
C ASP A 58 -20.94 -4.20 -25.00
N ASP A 59 -21.58 -4.84 -25.97
CA ASP A 59 -20.96 -5.69 -26.99
C ASP A 59 -20.04 -4.93 -27.97
N ASN A 60 -20.19 -3.61 -28.07
CA ASN A 60 -19.61 -2.81 -29.16
C ASN A 60 -18.38 -1.95 -28.80
N THR A 61 -17.92 -1.93 -27.54
CA THR A 61 -16.66 -1.22 -27.18
C THR A 61 -15.88 -1.99 -26.10
N THR A 62 -15.25 -3.11 -26.45
CA THR A 62 -14.40 -3.81 -25.48
C THR A 62 -13.10 -3.04 -25.27
N ASN A 63 -13.04 -2.19 -24.25
CA ASN A 63 -11.80 -1.54 -23.88
C ASN A 63 -10.78 -2.58 -23.42
N VAL A 64 -9.49 -2.20 -23.41
CA VAL A 64 -8.39 -3.07 -22.94
C VAL A 64 -8.70 -3.66 -21.56
N PHE A 65 -9.34 -2.87 -20.68
CA PHE A 65 -9.78 -3.30 -19.36
C PHE A 65 -10.90 -4.33 -19.38
N ASP A 66 -11.94 -4.11 -20.18
CA ASP A 66 -13.09 -5.03 -20.24
C ASP A 66 -12.65 -6.41 -20.74
N LYS A 67 -11.77 -6.42 -21.75
CA LYS A 67 -11.18 -7.65 -22.27
C LYS A 67 -10.24 -8.31 -21.26
N ALA A 68 -9.41 -7.52 -20.57
CA ALA A 68 -8.54 -8.06 -19.52
C ALA A 68 -9.35 -8.70 -18.39
N LEU A 69 -10.43 -8.05 -17.94
CA LEU A 69 -11.32 -8.54 -16.89
C LEU A 69 -12.01 -9.85 -17.27
N LEU A 70 -12.52 -9.94 -18.50
CA LEU A 70 -13.15 -11.17 -19.03
C LEU A 70 -12.17 -12.33 -19.12
N ASN A 71 -10.91 -12.05 -19.46
CA ASN A 71 -9.89 -13.07 -19.63
C ASN A 71 -9.21 -13.48 -18.32
N SER A 72 -9.27 -12.62 -17.28
CA SER A 72 -8.64 -12.86 -15.98
C SER A 72 -9.61 -13.39 -14.91
N TRP A 73 -10.81 -13.81 -15.29
CA TRP A 73 -11.89 -14.17 -14.36
C TRP A 73 -11.55 -15.32 -13.40
N ASP A 74 -10.68 -16.23 -13.83
CA ASP A 74 -10.24 -17.42 -13.09
C ASP A 74 -8.85 -17.23 -12.43
N MET A 75 -8.28 -16.03 -12.51
CA MET A 75 -6.97 -15.73 -11.92
C MET A 75 -7.09 -15.41 -10.43
N ASP A 76 -6.12 -15.88 -9.65
CA ASP A 76 -5.93 -15.40 -8.27
C ASP A 76 -5.71 -13.87 -8.28
N ALA A 77 -6.60 -13.15 -7.60
CA ALA A 77 -6.61 -11.69 -7.59
C ALA A 77 -5.31 -11.10 -7.05
N VAL A 78 -4.74 -11.67 -5.98
CA VAL A 78 -3.49 -11.17 -5.37
C VAL A 78 -2.33 -11.34 -6.35
N LYS A 79 -2.24 -12.50 -7.01
CA LYS A 79 -1.22 -12.78 -8.02
C LYS A 79 -1.40 -11.89 -9.25
N PHE A 80 -2.64 -11.65 -9.67
CA PHE A 80 -2.94 -10.74 -10.78
C PHE A 80 -2.50 -9.32 -10.44
N LEU A 81 -2.96 -8.76 -9.32
CA LEU A 81 -2.65 -7.40 -8.89
C LEU A 81 -1.13 -7.21 -8.72
N ARG A 82 -0.43 -8.18 -8.13
CA ARG A 82 1.03 -8.10 -7.92
C ARG A 82 1.80 -8.07 -9.23
N ASN A 83 1.37 -8.86 -10.22
CA ASN A 83 2.02 -8.90 -11.53
C ASN A 83 1.62 -7.72 -12.41
N ALA A 84 0.39 -7.22 -12.27
CA ALA A 84 -0.09 -6.03 -12.97
C ALA A 84 0.53 -4.74 -12.44
N ALA A 85 0.86 -4.69 -11.14
CA ALA A 85 1.49 -3.54 -10.50
C ALA A 85 2.86 -3.19 -11.11
N HIS A 86 3.26 -1.94 -10.89
CA HIS A 86 4.56 -1.44 -11.30
C HIS A 86 5.70 -2.07 -10.50
N TRP A 87 6.81 -2.34 -11.17
CA TRP A 87 7.96 -3.01 -10.55
C TRP A 87 8.90 -2.01 -9.91
N LYS A 88 9.29 -2.25 -8.66
CA LYS A 88 10.27 -1.41 -7.96
C LYS A 88 11.59 -1.22 -8.71
N SER A 89 12.08 -2.24 -9.43
CA SER A 89 13.31 -2.15 -10.20
C SER A 89 13.24 -1.24 -11.43
N ARG A 90 12.02 -0.96 -11.92
CA ARG A 90 11.79 -0.03 -13.04
C ARG A 90 11.42 1.37 -12.56
N MET A 91 10.71 1.45 -11.42
CA MET A 91 10.28 2.70 -10.80
C MET A 91 11.40 3.41 -10.04
N ILE A 92 12.26 2.69 -9.32
CA ILE A 92 13.30 3.30 -8.47
C ILE A 92 14.62 3.20 -9.19
N LEU A 93 15.09 4.32 -9.74
CA LEU A 93 16.32 4.41 -10.51
C LEU A 93 17.54 4.65 -9.63
N SER A 94 17.39 5.47 -8.59
CA SER A 94 18.45 5.75 -7.61
C SER A 94 17.85 6.02 -6.24
N CYS A 95 18.60 5.70 -5.20
CA CYS A 95 18.18 5.88 -3.83
C CYS A 95 19.39 6.04 -2.90
N THR A 96 19.33 7.05 -2.03
CA THR A 96 20.38 7.36 -1.05
C THR A 96 19.74 7.63 0.31
N TYR A 97 20.19 6.91 1.33
CA TYR A 97 19.76 7.10 2.72
C TYR A 97 20.27 8.43 3.31
N PRO A 98 19.68 8.90 4.42
CA PRO A 98 20.13 10.10 5.14
C PRO A 98 21.62 10.11 5.51
N ASN A 99 22.23 8.94 5.74
CA ASN A 99 23.66 8.81 6.04
C ASN A 99 24.57 8.83 4.79
N GLY A 100 24.01 9.06 3.60
CA GLY A 100 24.74 9.08 2.33
C GLY A 100 24.97 7.71 1.69
N THR A 101 24.59 6.61 2.35
CA THR A 101 24.76 5.27 1.78
C THR A 101 23.71 5.02 0.69
N ARG A 102 24.11 4.34 -0.39
CA ARG A 102 23.18 3.95 -1.46
C ARG A 102 22.29 2.82 -0.97
N CYS A 103 20.97 2.99 -1.10
CA CYS A 103 20.05 1.93 -0.71
C CYS A 103 19.93 0.87 -1.82
N ARG A 104 19.54 -0.34 -1.46
CA ARG A 104 19.36 -1.45 -2.39
C ARG A 104 17.89 -1.57 -2.77
N ILE A 105 17.62 -2.04 -3.99
CA ILE A 105 16.25 -2.35 -4.43
C ILE A 105 15.60 -3.45 -3.56
N THR A 106 16.40 -4.29 -2.89
CA THR A 106 15.93 -5.31 -1.93
C THR A 106 15.35 -4.73 -0.64
N ASP A 107 15.72 -3.50 -0.31
CA ASP A 107 15.32 -2.83 0.93
C ASP A 107 13.87 -2.34 0.83
N PHE A 108 13.37 -2.18 -0.40
CA PHE A 108 11.97 -1.89 -0.66
C PHE A 108 11.10 -3.15 -0.52
N LYS A 109 10.16 -3.14 0.43
CA LYS A 109 9.16 -4.18 0.65
C LYS A 109 7.83 -3.83 -0.01
N ALA A 110 7.09 -4.86 -0.38
CA ALA A 110 5.74 -4.70 -0.92
C ALA A 110 4.78 -4.31 0.20
N VAL A 111 4.02 -3.23 0.03
CA VAL A 111 2.97 -2.80 0.95
C VAL A 111 1.68 -2.63 0.17
N TRP A 112 0.63 -3.33 0.60
CA TRP A 112 -0.69 -3.23 -0.01
C TRP A 112 -1.49 -2.11 0.62
N THR A 113 -2.09 -1.28 -0.22
CA THR A 113 -3.10 -0.28 0.14
C THR A 113 -4.41 -0.64 -0.53
N LEU A 114 -5.53 -0.10 -0.07
CA LEU A 114 -6.83 -0.29 -0.73
C LEU A 114 -6.84 0.20 -2.19
N THR A 115 -5.91 1.08 -2.53
CA THR A 115 -5.74 1.63 -3.88
C THR A 115 -4.75 0.88 -4.77
N GLY A 116 -4.02 -0.11 -4.26
CA GLY A 116 -3.04 -0.87 -5.02
C GLY A 116 -1.73 -1.15 -4.28
N LEU A 117 -0.78 -1.72 -5.02
CA LEU A 117 0.53 -2.10 -4.49
C LEU A 117 1.51 -0.93 -4.49
N CYS A 118 2.19 -0.73 -3.37
CA CYS A 118 3.23 0.25 -3.18
C CYS A 118 4.54 -0.42 -2.72
N TRP A 119 5.64 0.32 -2.83
CA TRP A 119 6.97 -0.12 -2.42
C TRP A 119 7.51 0.75 -1.30
N ALA A 120 7.76 0.18 -0.13
CA ALA A 120 8.14 0.90 1.08
C ALA A 120 9.57 0.56 1.52
N ILE A 121 10.33 1.57 1.92
CA ILE A 121 11.66 1.43 2.51
C ILE A 121 11.61 1.77 3.99
N ASN A 122 12.54 1.19 4.77
CA ASN A 122 12.66 1.41 6.20
C ASN A 122 11.41 0.93 6.99
N THR A 123 10.93 -0.27 6.63
CA THR A 123 9.72 -0.89 7.19
C THR A 123 9.96 -1.72 8.45
N ASP A 124 11.22 -1.91 8.86
CA ASP A 124 11.56 -2.75 10.01
C ASP A 124 11.35 -1.97 11.32
N PRO A 125 10.44 -2.40 12.21
CA PRO A 125 10.22 -1.71 13.49
C PRO A 125 11.34 -1.98 14.52
N VAL A 126 12.15 -3.02 14.34
CA VAL A 126 13.20 -3.43 15.29
C VAL A 126 14.48 -2.63 15.06
N ASP A 127 14.85 -2.42 13.79
CA ASP A 127 16.07 -1.69 13.39
C ASP A 127 15.74 -0.59 12.37
N PRO A 128 15.06 0.50 12.78
CA PRO A 128 14.78 1.62 11.90
C PRO A 128 16.03 2.48 11.65
N VAL A 129 16.16 3.00 10.44
CA VAL A 129 17.23 3.95 10.10
C VAL A 129 17.07 5.20 10.97
N MET A 130 18.14 5.62 11.64
CA MET A 130 18.18 6.80 12.49
C MET A 130 18.71 8.01 11.74
N VAL A 131 18.22 9.21 12.10
CA VAL A 131 18.72 10.48 11.57
C VAL A 131 19.02 11.45 12.72
N SER A 132 20.17 12.13 12.65
CA SER A 132 20.70 12.99 13.72
C SER A 132 20.48 14.48 13.48
N GLY A 133 19.79 14.88 12.41
CA GLY A 133 19.57 16.27 12.10
C GLY A 133 18.62 16.49 10.92
N ALA A 134 18.15 17.73 10.77
CA ALA A 134 17.32 18.13 9.65
C ALA A 134 18.15 18.57 8.44
N GLY A 135 17.49 18.74 7.29
CA GLY A 135 18.05 19.35 6.09
C GLY A 135 18.32 18.37 4.93
N PRO A 136 18.71 18.89 3.74
CA PRO A 136 18.83 18.10 2.51
C PRO A 136 20.00 17.09 2.51
N THR A 137 20.95 17.22 3.44
CA THR A 137 22.03 16.25 3.62
C THR A 137 21.54 15.00 4.35
N ASN A 138 20.58 15.18 5.27
CA ASN A 138 19.99 14.15 6.13
C ASN A 138 18.64 13.64 5.56
N SER A 139 18.47 13.69 4.24
CA SER A 139 17.22 13.31 3.57
C SER A 139 17.36 12.00 2.80
N LEU A 140 16.23 11.29 2.64
CA LEU A 140 16.12 10.20 1.68
C LEU A 140 16.00 10.81 0.28
N LYS A 141 16.98 10.53 -0.59
CA LYS A 141 17.00 11.02 -1.97
C LYS A 141 16.60 9.90 -2.90
N LEU A 142 15.56 10.14 -3.70
CA LEU A 142 15.02 9.17 -4.64
C LEU A 142 15.02 9.76 -6.05
N LEU A 143 15.49 8.97 -7.03
CA LEU A 143 15.24 9.22 -8.43
C LEU A 143 14.22 8.20 -8.92
N LEU A 144 13.07 8.68 -9.36
CA LEU A 144 11.92 7.83 -9.65
C LEU A 144 11.49 7.95 -11.13
N ASN A 145 11.04 6.82 -11.67
CA ASN A 145 10.43 6.70 -12.98
C ASN A 145 8.94 6.40 -12.80
N VAL A 146 8.09 7.32 -13.27
CA VAL A 146 6.63 7.20 -13.20
C VAL A 146 6.09 6.15 -14.17
N GLU A 147 6.86 5.79 -15.21
CA GLU A 147 6.46 4.86 -16.27
C GLU A 147 5.18 5.31 -16.99
N ARG A 148 5.12 6.58 -17.43
CA ARG A 148 3.96 7.17 -18.12
C ARG A 148 3.50 6.33 -19.33
N TYR A 149 4.42 5.64 -20.01
CA TYR A 149 4.13 4.79 -21.16
C TYR A 149 3.42 3.47 -20.80
N GLU A 150 3.40 3.06 -19.53
CA GLU A 150 2.62 1.92 -19.03
C GLU A 150 1.22 2.34 -18.56
N ARG A 151 0.90 3.63 -18.63
CA ARG A 151 -0.38 4.16 -18.19
C ARG A 151 -1.46 3.79 -19.20
N ILE A 152 -2.61 3.41 -18.69
CA ILE A 152 -3.76 3.10 -19.51
C ILE A 152 -4.63 4.35 -19.55
N GLU A 153 -4.75 4.95 -20.73
CA GLU A 153 -5.60 6.12 -20.96
C GLU A 153 -6.94 5.62 -21.49
N SER A 154 -7.82 5.20 -20.56
CA SER A 154 -9.17 4.76 -20.90
C SER A 154 -10.21 5.59 -20.15
N CYS A 155 -11.24 6.01 -20.89
CA CYS A 155 -12.41 6.73 -20.39
C CYS A 155 -13.65 5.93 -20.78
N THR A 156 -13.98 4.94 -19.95
CA THR A 156 -15.19 4.12 -20.11
C THR A 156 -16.16 4.48 -18.98
N PRO A 157 -17.46 4.16 -19.12
CA PRO A 157 -18.42 4.32 -18.02
C PRO A 157 -18.01 3.61 -16.73
N ARG A 158 -17.15 2.57 -16.83
CA ARG A 158 -16.71 1.72 -15.71
C ARG A 158 -15.31 2.02 -15.22
N PHE A 159 -14.43 2.45 -16.11
CA PHE A 159 -13.05 2.77 -15.80
C PHE A 159 -12.71 4.11 -16.41
N LYS A 160 -12.63 5.13 -15.55
CA LYS A 160 -12.17 6.46 -15.92
C LYS A 160 -10.84 6.72 -15.26
N THR A 161 -9.83 6.95 -16.07
CA THR A 161 -8.49 7.30 -15.57
C THR A 161 -8.49 8.76 -15.12
N THR A 162 -8.91 9.01 -13.88
CA THR A 162 -9.05 10.36 -13.31
C THR A 162 -7.77 10.88 -12.66
N SER A 163 -6.87 9.98 -12.22
CA SER A 163 -5.62 10.36 -11.56
C SER A 163 -4.64 10.97 -12.56
N LEU A 164 -3.98 12.07 -12.24
CA LEU A 164 -2.89 12.59 -13.07
C LEU A 164 -1.67 11.63 -13.02
N PRO A 165 -0.86 11.54 -14.10
CA PRO A 165 0.40 10.81 -14.06
C PRO A 165 1.29 11.36 -12.93
N GLY A 166 1.77 10.47 -12.08
CA GLY A 166 2.56 10.84 -10.92
C GLY A 166 2.72 9.68 -9.95
N LEU A 167 3.41 9.96 -8.86
CA LEU A 167 3.62 9.02 -7.76
C LEU A 167 3.05 9.62 -6.48
N LYS A 168 2.52 8.78 -5.60
CA LYS A 168 2.17 9.19 -4.24
C LYS A 168 3.21 8.69 -3.27
N ILE A 169 3.68 9.60 -2.43
CA ILE A 169 4.63 9.35 -1.37
C ILE A 169 3.87 9.33 -0.04
N LEU A 170 3.89 8.19 0.63
CA LEU A 170 3.31 8.00 1.95
C LEU A 170 4.42 7.98 2.98
N ILE A 171 4.22 8.70 4.08
CA ILE A 171 5.16 8.78 5.19
C ILE A 171 4.40 8.34 6.45
N TYR A 172 4.86 7.27 7.10
CA TYR A 172 4.21 6.69 8.28
C TYR A 172 5.23 6.00 9.20
N ASN A 173 4.80 5.64 10.40
CA ASN A 173 5.63 4.90 11.37
C ASN A 173 5.73 3.42 10.97
N GLN A 174 6.86 2.78 11.24
CA GLN A 174 7.14 1.36 10.99
C GLN A 174 6.07 0.41 11.54
N THR A 175 5.42 0.78 12.64
CA THR A 175 4.37 -0.01 13.30
C THR A 175 3.00 0.10 12.63
N ASN A 176 2.84 1.03 11.69
CA ASN A 176 1.56 1.37 11.07
C ASN A 176 1.51 0.92 9.62
N VAL A 177 0.31 0.81 9.07
CA VAL A 177 0.09 0.47 7.66
C VAL A 177 -0.80 1.55 7.02
N PRO A 178 -0.46 2.07 5.84
CA PRO A 178 -1.29 3.07 5.17
C PRO A 178 -2.62 2.46 4.67
N PHE A 179 -3.74 3.11 5.00
CA PHE A 179 -5.08 2.74 4.52
C PHE A 179 -5.18 2.84 2.99
N SER A 180 -4.83 4.01 2.47
CA SER A 180 -4.96 4.36 1.07
C SER A 180 -3.73 5.10 0.61
N SER A 181 -3.33 4.90 -0.65
CA SER A 181 -2.34 5.78 -1.25
C SER A 181 -2.85 7.20 -1.41
N LEU A 182 -4.18 7.43 -1.34
CA LEU A 182 -4.75 8.75 -1.59
C LEU A 182 -4.29 9.82 -0.62
N ASP A 183 -3.97 9.44 0.61
CA ASP A 183 -3.53 10.33 1.69
C ASP A 183 -2.06 10.78 1.54
N GLY A 184 -1.35 10.22 0.54
CA GLY A 184 0.03 10.55 0.23
C GLY A 184 0.20 11.85 -0.55
N VAL A 185 1.40 12.42 -0.46
CA VAL A 185 1.80 13.59 -1.23
C VAL A 185 1.98 13.20 -2.70
N ASN A 186 1.29 13.89 -3.59
CA ASN A 186 1.38 13.63 -5.03
C ASN A 186 2.59 14.34 -5.65
N VAL A 187 3.49 13.56 -6.24
CA VAL A 187 4.72 14.03 -6.90
C VAL A 187 4.56 13.88 -8.42
N PRO A 188 4.49 15.00 -9.17
CA PRO A 188 4.41 14.96 -10.63
C PRO A 188 5.76 14.59 -11.26
N PRO A 189 5.77 14.01 -12.46
CA PRO A 189 7.00 13.80 -13.23
C PRO A 189 7.61 15.14 -13.67
N GLY A 190 8.94 15.16 -13.84
CA GLY A 190 9.67 16.30 -14.43
C GLY A 190 10.12 17.38 -13.45
N TYR A 191 9.89 17.19 -12.15
CA TYR A 191 10.29 18.12 -11.09
C TYR A 191 11.13 17.43 -10.02
N THR A 192 11.99 18.20 -9.36
CA THR A 192 12.60 17.82 -8.09
C THR A 192 11.76 18.45 -6.98
N MET A 193 11.28 17.64 -6.02
CA MET A 193 10.40 18.08 -4.96
C MET A 193 10.95 17.65 -3.60
N ASP A 194 11.11 18.62 -2.70
CA ASP A 194 11.48 18.37 -1.31
C ASP A 194 10.21 18.26 -0.45
N ILE A 195 10.07 17.17 0.29
CA ILE A 195 8.91 16.92 1.16
C ILE A 195 9.37 17.03 2.62
N PRO A 196 9.21 18.20 3.26
CA PRO A 196 9.51 18.33 4.68
C PRO A 196 8.44 17.59 5.50
N PHE A 197 8.88 16.92 6.56
CA PHE A 197 7.99 16.28 7.53
C PHE A 197 8.45 16.60 8.95
N ARG A 198 7.52 16.48 9.90
CA ARG A 198 7.80 16.60 11.34
C ARG A 198 7.18 15.42 12.07
N MET A 199 7.90 14.87 13.04
CA MET A 199 7.37 13.84 13.92
C MET A 199 6.42 14.48 14.92
N GLN A 200 5.26 13.84 15.13
CA GLN A 200 4.30 14.25 16.15
C GLN A 200 3.89 13.02 16.94
N HIS A 201 4.15 13.03 18.25
CA HIS A 201 3.62 12.04 19.16
C HIS A 201 2.33 12.56 19.78
N ARG A 202 1.29 11.71 19.85
CA ARG A 202 -0.03 12.08 20.40
C ARG A 202 -0.44 11.03 21.41
N GLN A 203 -0.50 11.41 22.68
CA GLN A 203 -1.06 10.59 23.73
C GLN A 203 -2.50 11.03 23.99
N LYS A 204 -3.45 10.09 23.99
CA LYS A 204 -4.87 10.35 24.22
C LYS A 204 -5.34 9.62 25.48
N LEU A 205 -6.30 10.19 26.17
CA LEU A 205 -6.90 9.57 27.35
C LEU A 205 -7.87 8.44 26.94
N PRO A 206 -7.80 7.26 27.58
CA PRO A 206 -8.70 6.15 27.28
C PRO A 206 -10.12 6.39 27.78
N GLY A 207 -11.13 5.83 27.10
CA GLY A 207 -12.53 5.81 27.56
C GLY A 207 -13.40 6.99 27.11
N LEU A 208 -12.82 8.01 26.47
CA LEU A 208 -13.59 9.06 25.78
C LEU A 208 -13.91 8.65 24.34
N ASN A 209 -12.89 8.61 23.48
CA ASN A 209 -12.97 8.23 22.07
C ASN A 209 -11.81 7.31 21.66
N CYS A 210 -11.08 6.76 22.63
CA CYS A 210 -9.90 5.94 22.42
C CYS A 210 -9.98 4.67 23.26
N ILE A 211 -9.57 3.57 22.66
CA ILE A 211 -9.42 2.28 23.33
C ILE A 211 -8.20 2.31 24.26
N LYS A 212 -8.23 1.49 25.33
CA LYS A 212 -7.04 1.25 26.16
C LYS A 212 -6.11 0.31 25.39
N GLU A 213 -4.83 0.63 25.32
CA GLU A 213 -3.81 -0.31 24.85
C GLU A 213 -3.67 -1.44 25.88
N GLU A 214 -4.26 -2.60 25.60
CA GLU A 214 -4.03 -3.81 26.40
C GLU A 214 -2.80 -4.52 25.85
N LYS A 215 -1.70 -4.53 26.64
CA LYS A 215 -0.56 -5.38 26.37
C LYS A 215 -0.98 -6.83 26.59
N THR A 216 -1.17 -7.59 25.52
CA THR A 216 -1.59 -8.99 25.58
C THR A 216 -0.60 -9.78 26.43
N LYS A 217 -1.06 -10.23 27.61
CA LYS A 217 -0.36 -11.22 28.43
C LYS A 217 -0.53 -12.58 27.76
N ASN A 218 0.41 -12.98 26.91
CA ASN A 218 0.78 -14.37 26.64
C ASN A 218 1.86 -14.37 25.56
N GLY A 219 3.10 -14.72 25.93
CA GLY A 219 4.30 -14.75 25.09
C GLY A 219 4.25 -15.69 23.87
N LYS A 220 3.32 -15.41 22.95
CA LYS A 220 3.38 -15.79 21.55
C LYS A 220 3.28 -14.48 20.78
N GLU A 221 4.33 -14.17 20.04
CA GLU A 221 4.37 -13.07 19.09
C GLU A 221 3.31 -13.30 18.00
N VAL A 222 2.09 -12.87 18.30
CA VAL A 222 1.04 -12.72 17.32
C VAL A 222 1.25 -11.32 16.74
N ILE A 223 1.89 -11.24 15.57
CA ILE A 223 1.97 -10.04 14.74
C ILE A 223 0.57 -9.75 14.12
N GLU A 224 -0.51 -9.82 14.90
CA GLU A 224 -1.89 -9.57 14.42
C GLU A 224 -2.63 -8.44 15.12
N GLU A 225 -2.02 -7.71 16.05
CA GLU A 225 -2.64 -6.48 16.56
C GLU A 225 -1.64 -5.34 16.56
N ALA A 226 -1.29 -4.87 15.36
CA ALA A 226 -1.10 -3.44 15.23
C ALA A 226 -2.46 -2.81 15.60
N GLN A 227 -2.64 -2.47 16.87
CA GLN A 227 -3.75 -1.70 17.46
C GLN A 227 -3.78 -0.26 16.89
N ASP A 228 -3.40 -0.10 15.62
CA ASP A 228 -3.49 1.13 14.88
C ASP A 228 -4.92 1.27 14.34
N ALA A 229 -5.48 2.47 14.47
CA ALA A 229 -6.81 2.79 13.97
C ALA A 229 -6.96 2.45 12.48
N THR A 230 -5.87 2.61 11.73
CA THR A 230 -5.79 2.32 10.30
C THR A 230 -5.98 0.83 9.99
N THR A 231 -5.31 -0.05 10.74
CA THR A 231 -5.43 -1.51 10.59
C THR A 231 -6.86 -1.98 10.87
N CYS A 232 -7.49 -1.42 11.90
CA CYS A 232 -8.90 -1.68 12.22
C CYS A 232 -9.84 -1.28 11.06
N MET A 233 -9.62 -0.10 10.46
CA MET A 233 -10.41 0.33 9.29
C MET A 233 -10.23 -0.60 8.09
N ILE A 234 -8.99 -1.01 7.77
CA ILE A 234 -8.73 -1.97 6.68
C ILE A 234 -9.46 -3.29 6.95
N LYS A 235 -9.36 -3.82 8.18
CA LYS A 235 -9.99 -5.09 8.56
C LYS A 235 -11.51 -5.04 8.40
N ASN A 236 -12.15 -4.00 8.92
CA ASN A 236 -13.60 -3.82 8.81
C ASN A 236 -14.05 -3.69 7.35
N TYR A 237 -13.27 -2.97 6.53
CA TYR A 237 -13.54 -2.84 5.11
C TYR A 237 -13.45 -4.18 4.37
N LEU A 238 -12.43 -4.99 4.67
CA LEU A 238 -12.29 -6.33 4.08
C LEU A 238 -13.36 -7.31 4.55
N GLU A 239 -13.78 -7.23 5.82
CA GLU A 239 -14.88 -8.02 6.38
C GLU A 239 -16.21 -7.72 5.68
N GLU A 240 -16.50 -6.46 5.40
CA GLU A 240 -17.72 -6.08 4.69
C GLU A 240 -17.72 -6.58 3.24
N ILE A 241 -16.57 -6.54 2.56
CA ILE A 241 -16.42 -7.11 1.22
C ILE A 241 -16.69 -8.63 1.25
N GLU A 242 -16.13 -9.34 2.23
CA GLU A 242 -16.35 -10.78 2.36
C GLU A 242 -17.82 -11.11 2.62
N ARG A 243 -18.50 -10.32 3.45
CA ARG A 243 -19.91 -10.48 3.77
C ARG A 243 -20.82 -10.26 2.55
N GLN A 244 -20.51 -9.28 1.71
CA GLN A 244 -21.34 -8.93 0.55
C GLN A 244 -21.01 -9.74 -0.70
N CYS A 245 -19.72 -10.01 -0.94
CA CYS A 245 -19.23 -10.56 -2.21
C CYS A 245 -18.75 -12.00 -2.12
N ASN A 246 -18.71 -12.59 -0.92
CA ASN A 246 -18.23 -13.96 -0.68
C ASN A 246 -16.81 -14.22 -1.25
N CYS A 247 -15.96 -13.19 -1.23
CA CYS A 247 -14.58 -13.24 -1.71
C CYS A 247 -13.63 -12.54 -0.72
N SER A 248 -12.39 -13.01 -0.61
CA SER A 248 -11.41 -12.49 0.36
C SER A 248 -10.14 -11.97 -0.30
N MET A 249 -9.72 -10.77 0.14
CA MET A 249 -8.43 -10.15 -0.20
C MET A 249 -7.47 -10.11 1.00
N ARG A 250 -7.83 -10.68 2.15
CA ARG A 250 -7.02 -10.63 3.39
C ARG A 250 -5.60 -11.15 3.21
N ARG A 251 -5.41 -12.16 2.35
CA ARG A 251 -4.09 -12.72 2.04
C ARG A 251 -3.11 -11.68 1.49
N ALA A 252 -3.57 -10.63 0.80
CA ALA A 252 -2.69 -9.56 0.34
C ALA A 252 -2.15 -8.73 1.51
N TYR A 253 -2.95 -8.52 2.56
CA TYR A 253 -2.64 -7.66 3.69
C TYR A 253 -1.99 -8.41 4.87
N SER A 254 -1.92 -9.75 4.80
CA SER A 254 -1.24 -10.55 5.81
C SER A 254 0.28 -10.54 5.61
N PRO A 255 1.08 -10.16 6.62
CA PRO A 255 2.55 -10.21 6.55
C PRO A 255 3.09 -11.65 6.34
N ASP A 256 2.29 -12.67 6.66
CA ASP A 256 2.63 -14.09 6.53
C ASP A 256 2.40 -14.70 5.13
N ALA A 257 1.92 -13.93 4.17
CA ALA A 257 1.66 -14.42 2.81
C ALA A 257 2.92 -14.94 2.09
N ILE A 258 4.11 -14.69 2.65
CA ILE A 258 5.41 -15.18 2.16
C ILE A 258 5.80 -16.55 2.78
N ARG A 259 5.25 -16.96 3.93
CA ARG A 259 5.70 -18.17 4.65
C ARG A 259 4.87 -19.42 4.43
N LYS A 260 3.64 -19.33 3.91
CA LYS A 260 2.82 -20.52 3.61
C LYS A 260 2.81 -20.84 2.11
N ILE A 261 3.94 -21.37 1.62
CA ILE A 261 3.89 -22.40 0.57
C ILE A 261 3.47 -23.67 1.30
N ILE A 262 2.16 -23.91 1.40
CA ILE A 262 1.68 -25.22 1.81
C ILE A 262 1.97 -26.14 0.64
N ASN A 263 3.00 -26.98 0.77
CA ASN A 263 3.15 -28.19 -0.04
C ASN A 263 1.94 -29.08 0.29
N ILE A 264 0.90 -29.01 -0.54
CA ILE A 264 -0.16 -30.02 -0.52
C ILE A 264 0.41 -31.23 -1.24
N TYR A 265 0.90 -32.20 -0.46
CA TYR A 265 1.06 -33.56 -0.96
C TYR A 265 -0.35 -34.15 -1.09
N LEU A 266 -0.87 -34.27 -2.31
CA LEU A 266 -1.99 -35.17 -2.57
C LEU A 266 -1.46 -36.60 -2.48
N PHE A 267 -1.89 -37.34 -1.48
CA PHE A 267 -1.86 -38.79 -1.54
C PHE A 267 -3.14 -39.29 -2.21
N LEU A 268 -2.95 -40.12 -3.24
CA LEU A 268 -4.01 -40.97 -3.78
C LEU A 268 -4.40 -42.00 -2.72
N ILE A 269 -5.70 -42.15 -2.48
CA ILE A 269 -6.31 -43.46 -2.22
C ILE A 269 -7.25 -43.71 -3.39
#